data_AF-A0A352GN44-F1
#
_entry.id   AF-A0A352GN44-F1
#
_cell.length_a   1.000
_cell.length_b   1.000
_cell.length_c   1.000
_cell.angle_alpha   90.00
_cell.angle_beta   90.00
_cell.angle_gamma   90.00
#
_symmetry.space_group_name_H-M   'P 1'
#
loop_
_entity.id
_entity.type
_entity.pdbx_description
1 polymer ?
#
loop_
_entity_poly.entity_id
_entity_poly.type
_entity_poly.pdbx_seq_one_letter_code
_entity_poly.pdbx_strand_id
1 'polypeptide(L)' 'MDASAPSGGILLPDLLTLCREAQGAADDVFAAARRQVTDTCSENGKVSGPLVDANQVAAHGLSWLATYVEGLRQML' A
#
# COMPACT_ATOMS: atom_id res chain seq x y z
N MET A 1 -4.56 -35.37 29.30
CA MET A 1 -3.82 -34.37 28.49
C MET A 1 -4.81 -33.24 28.28
N ASP A 2 -4.85 -32.32 29.25
CA ASP A 2 -5.82 -31.22 29.25
C ASP A 2 -5.23 -30.06 28.45
N ALA A 3 -5.54 -30.01 27.16
CA ALA A 3 -5.27 -28.84 26.35
C ALA A 3 -6.30 -27.75 26.70
N SER A 4 -6.08 -27.07 27.81
CA SER A 4 -6.78 -25.82 28.09
C SER A 4 -6.31 -24.77 27.09
N ALA A 5 -7.22 -24.29 26.23
CA ALA A 5 -6.95 -23.15 25.36
C ALA A 5 -6.50 -21.95 26.21
N PRO A 6 -5.50 -21.16 25.77
CA PRO A 6 -5.06 -20.02 26.55
C PRO A 6 -6.24 -19.08 26.76
N SER A 7 -6.52 -18.71 28.02
CA SER A 7 -7.42 -17.62 28.37
C SER A 7 -6.76 -16.28 28.01
N GLY A 8 -6.52 -16.08 26.72
CA GLY A 8 -5.90 -14.87 26.18
C GLY A 8 -6.97 -13.84 25.91
N GLY A 9 -6.89 -12.69 26.59
CA GLY A 9 -7.70 -11.52 26.25
C GLY A 9 -7.55 -11.11 24.79
N ILE A 10 -8.48 -10.28 24.30
CA ILE A 10 -8.47 -9.77 22.92
C ILE A 10 -7.10 -9.14 22.60
N LEU A 11 -6.40 -9.70 21.61
CA LEU A 11 -5.03 -9.29 21.24
C LEU A 11 -5.00 -7.91 20.59
N LEU A 12 -5.97 -7.63 19.72
CA LEU A 12 -6.15 -6.35 19.04
C LEU A 12 -7.61 -5.91 19.24
N PRO A 13 -7.92 -5.16 20.32
CA PRO A 13 -9.23 -4.54 20.44
C PRO A 13 -9.46 -3.60 19.26
N ASP A 14 -10.72 -3.42 18.86
CA ASP A 14 -11.11 -2.51 17.79
C ASP A 14 -10.45 -2.78 16.43
N LEU A 15 -10.14 -4.07 16.14
CA LEU A 15 -9.40 -4.50 14.95
C LEU A 15 -9.87 -3.84 13.64
N LEU A 16 -11.17 -3.78 13.38
CA LEU A 16 -11.68 -3.17 12.14
C LEU A 16 -11.44 -1.65 12.08
N THR A 17 -11.46 -0.96 13.22
CA THR A 17 -11.11 0.47 13.29
C THR A 17 -9.63 0.64 13.02
N LEU A 18 -8.76 -0.16 13.66
CA LEU A 18 -7.32 -0.14 13.41
C LEU A 18 -6.99 -0.44 11.93
N CYS A 19 -7.68 -1.40 11.31
CA CYS A 19 -7.50 -1.70 9.89
C CYS A 19 -7.90 -0.54 8.99
N ARG A 20 -9.00 0.17 9.29
CA ARG A 20 -9.41 1.37 8.54
C ARG A 20 -8.40 2.51 8.68
N GLU A 21 -7.86 2.73 9.87
CA GLU A 21 -6.80 3.73 10.09
C GLU A 21 -5.53 3.38 9.32
N ALA A 22 -5.13 2.11 9.34
CA ALA A 22 -3.98 1.63 8.56
C ALA A 22 -4.21 1.74 7.04
N GLN A 23 -5.44 1.50 6.57
CA GLN A 23 -5.81 1.70 5.16
C GLN A 23 -5.68 3.17 4.75
N GLY A 24 -6.12 4.11 5.60
CA GLY A 24 -5.90 5.54 5.37
C GLY A 24 -4.42 5.92 5.30
N ALA A 25 -3.59 5.40 6.20
CA ALA A 25 -2.14 5.63 6.15
C ALA A 25 -1.50 5.04 4.87
N ALA A 26 -1.96 3.88 4.41
CA ALA A 26 -1.49 3.26 3.18
C ALA A 26 -1.88 4.09 1.93
N ASP A 27 -3.08 4.70 1.93
CA ASP A 27 -3.51 5.63 0.88
C ASP A 27 -2.59 6.84 0.77
N ASP A 28 -2.18 7.42 1.89
CA ASP A 28 -1.26 8.57 1.93
C ASP A 28 0.12 8.23 1.34
N VAL A 29 0.66 7.07 1.72
CA VAL A 29 1.93 6.55 1.17
C VAL A 29 1.81 6.33 -0.34
N PHE A 30 0.72 5.71 -0.79
CA PHE A 30 0.48 5.52 -2.22
C PHE A 30 0.35 6.84 -2.98
N ALA A 31 -0.36 7.82 -2.44
CA ALA A 31 -0.50 9.13 -3.06
C ALA A 31 0.86 9.83 -3.20
N ALA A 32 1.72 9.76 -2.19
CA ALA A 32 3.07 10.30 -2.24
C ALA A 32 3.96 9.58 -3.26
N ALA A 33 3.97 8.24 -3.22
CA ALA A 33 4.74 7.43 -4.16
C ALA A 33 4.31 7.65 -5.61
N ARG A 34 2.99 7.73 -5.86
CA ARG A 34 2.44 7.97 -7.20
C ARG A 34 2.91 9.32 -7.75
N ARG A 35 2.83 10.40 -6.97
CA ARG A 35 3.32 11.72 -7.40
C ARG A 35 4.80 11.67 -7.76
N GLN A 36 5.63 11.15 -6.85
CA GLN A 36 7.08 11.10 -7.06
C GLN A 36 7.47 10.29 -8.29
N VAL A 37 6.87 9.11 -8.48
CA VAL A 37 7.16 8.25 -9.63
C VAL A 37 6.62 8.84 -10.92
N THR A 38 5.43 9.47 -10.89
CA THR A 38 4.91 10.19 -12.06
C THR A 38 5.85 11.32 -12.48
N ASP A 39 6.32 12.14 -11.54
CA ASP A 39 7.25 13.24 -11.82
C ASP A 39 8.59 12.72 -12.36
N THR A 40 9.09 11.61 -11.80
CA THR A 40 10.35 10.98 -12.21
C THR A 40 10.26 10.34 -13.60
N CYS A 41 9.09 9.80 -13.95
CA CYS A 41 8.85 9.10 -15.22
C CYS A 41 8.21 9.99 -16.30
N SER A 42 8.09 11.30 -16.07
CA SER A 42 7.48 12.22 -17.03
C SER A 42 8.50 13.21 -17.59
N GLU A 43 8.32 13.56 -18.86
CA GLU A 43 9.07 14.59 -19.54
C GLU A 43 8.07 15.50 -20.28
N ASN A 44 8.23 16.81 -20.18
CA ASN A 44 7.32 17.80 -20.79
C ASN A 44 5.84 17.56 -20.44
N GLY A 45 5.57 17.15 -19.19
CA GLY A 45 4.22 16.90 -18.68
C GLY A 45 3.55 15.62 -19.19
N LYS A 46 4.29 14.72 -19.85
CA LYS A 46 3.78 13.42 -20.30
C LYS A 46 4.68 12.29 -19.81
N VAL A 47 4.08 11.13 -19.52
CA VAL A 47 4.83 9.92 -19.20
C VAL A 47 5.75 9.56 -20.37
N SER A 48 7.03 9.33 -20.07
CA SER A 48 8.07 9.00 -21.03
C SER A 48 8.44 7.52 -20.89
N GLY A 49 8.24 6.74 -21.96
CA GLY A 49 8.63 5.32 -22.00
C GLY A 49 10.10 5.08 -21.62
N PRO A 50 11.06 5.82 -22.21
CA PRO A 50 12.47 5.72 -21.81
C PRO A 50 12.73 6.00 -20.33
N LEU A 51 12.04 6.99 -19.72
CA LEU A 51 12.18 7.26 -18.29
C LEU A 51 11.53 6.18 -17.43
N VAL A 52 10.41 5.60 -17.86
CA VAL A 52 9.80 4.43 -17.20
C VAL A 52 10.75 3.24 -17.23
N ASP A 53 11.39 2.97 -18.36
CA ASP A 53 12.35 1.87 -18.50
C ASP A 53 13.60 2.11 -17.64
N ALA A 54 14.12 3.35 -17.63
CA ALA A 54 15.25 3.73 -16.77
C ALA A 54 14.91 3.64 -15.27
N ASN A 55 13.65 3.83 -14.89
CA ASN A 55 13.16 3.79 -13.52
C ASN A 55 12.23 2.58 -13.26
N GLN A 56 12.46 1.46 -13.95
CA GLN A 56 11.55 0.31 -13.95
C GLN A 56 11.25 -0.24 -12.55
N VAL A 57 12.25 -0.24 -11.65
CA VAL A 57 12.08 -0.69 -10.26
C VAL A 57 11.05 0.18 -9.53
N ALA A 58 11.11 1.50 -9.71
CA ALA A 58 10.18 2.44 -9.08
C ALA A 58 8.79 2.34 -9.71
N ALA A 59 8.70 2.24 -11.04
CA ALA A 59 7.43 2.08 -11.75
C ALA A 59 6.72 0.76 -11.36
N HIS A 60 7.45 -0.35 -11.31
CA HIS A 60 6.91 -1.64 -10.90
C HIS A 60 6.57 -1.67 -9.41
N GLY A 61 7.42 -1.10 -8.55
CA GLY A 61 7.15 -0.96 -7.12
C GLY A 61 5.87 -0.18 -6.85
N LEU A 62 5.62 0.91 -7.60
CA LEU A 62 4.37 1.65 -7.51
C LEU A 62 3.15 0.77 -7.87
N SER A 63 3.24 -0.05 -8.91
CA SER A 63 2.16 -0.96 -9.32
C SER A 63 1.85 -2.02 -8.26
N TRP A 64 2.86 -2.57 -7.59
CA TRP A 64 2.66 -3.47 -6.46
C TRP A 64 1.99 -2.75 -5.29
N LEU A 65 2.50 -1.57 -4.91
CA LEU A 65 1.92 -0.77 -3.84
C LEU A 65 0.44 -0.46 -4.13
N ALA A 66 0.11 -0.06 -5.35
CA ALA A 66 -1.26 0.17 -5.78
C ALA A 66 -2.14 -1.07 -5.58
N THR A 67 -1.63 -2.24 -5.98
CA THR A 67 -2.33 -3.54 -5.83
C THR A 67 -2.63 -3.85 -4.37
N TYR A 68 -1.65 -3.69 -3.47
CA TYR A 68 -1.84 -3.98 -2.05
C TYR A 68 -2.78 -2.98 -1.38
N VAL A 69 -2.66 -1.70 -1.69
CA VAL A 69 -3.57 -0.66 -1.18
C VAL A 69 -5.00 -0.94 -1.63
N GLU A 70 -5.21 -1.31 -2.89
CA GLU A 70 -6.54 -1.68 -3.37
C GLU A 70 -7.05 -2.96 -2.71
N GLY A 71 -6.18 -3.95 -2.49
CA GLY A 71 -6.52 -5.13 -1.71
C GLY A 71 -7.03 -4.80 -0.31
N LEU A 72 -6.37 -3.87 0.39
CA LEU A 72 -6.85 -3.38 1.71
C LEU A 72 -8.22 -2.71 1.61
N ARG A 73 -8.46 -1.87 0.58
CA ARG A 73 -9.77 -1.23 0.38
C ARG A 73 -10.89 -2.21 0.10
N GLN A 74 -10.63 -3.29 -0.65
CA GLN A 74 -11.66 -4.27 -1.01
C GLN A 74 -11.95 -5.28 0.11
N MET A 75 -11.05 -5.41 1.09
CA MET A 75 -11.23 -6.31 2.24
C MET A 75 -11.94 -5.66 3.44
N LEU A 76 -11.99 -4.33 3.51
CA LEU A 76 -12.50 -3.55 4.66
C LEU A 76 -13.85 -2.89 4.38
#